data_AF-A0A1G7KRB2-F1
#
_entry.id   AF-A0A1G7KRB2-F1
#
_cell.length_a   1.000
_cell.length_b   1.000
_cell.length_c   1.000
_cell.angle_alpha   90.00
_cell.angle_beta   90.00
_cell.angle_gamma   90.00
#
_symmetry.space_group_name_H-M   'P 1'
#
loop_
_entity.id
_entity.type
_entity.pdbx_description
1 polymer ?
#
loop_
_entity_poly.entity_id
_entity_poly.type
_entity_poly.pdbx_seq_one_letter_code
_entity_poly.pdbx_strand_id
1 'polypeptide(L)'
;MARKVFFSFKYDNVARAVVVRNSDTIRRADESGFVDKADFEQVERQGATAIAIANWIDRQFTDTTFTVLSAGAPEHHSRWVRYEIAKSIKQGNGLLGIDTRKIDILGRRITFCGSDLPAGYPCPRWNRDNGYANMGGWFEKAAWLAGK
;
A
#
# COMPACT_ATOMS: atom_id res chain seq x y z
N MET A 1 4.45 -20.30 5.13
CA MET A 1 4.58 -19.79 3.76
C MET A 1 4.88 -18.30 3.82
N ALA A 2 5.84 -17.82 3.05
CA ALA A 2 6.13 -16.39 2.99
C ALA A 2 4.94 -15.66 2.34
N ARG A 3 4.42 -14.63 3.00
CA ARG A 3 3.30 -13.83 2.49
C ARG A 3 3.85 -12.85 1.48
N LYS A 4 3.25 -12.80 0.28
CA LYS A 4 3.58 -11.81 -0.75
C LYS A 4 2.74 -10.56 -0.56
N VAL A 5 3.39 -9.42 -0.33
CA VAL A 5 2.75 -8.14 0.01
C VAL A 5 2.97 -7.12 -1.10
N PHE A 6 1.89 -6.61 -1.66
CA PHE A 6 1.86 -5.48 -2.59
C PHE A 6 1.75 -4.16 -1.83
N PHE A 7 2.54 -3.16 -2.21
CA PHE A 7 2.48 -1.83 -1.61
C PHE A 7 1.89 -0.81 -2.58
N SER A 8 0.78 -0.21 -2.15
CA SER A 8 0.16 0.92 -2.80
C SER A 8 0.46 2.19 -2.01
N PHE A 9 0.96 3.23 -2.66
CA PHE A 9 1.18 4.54 -2.05
C PHE A 9 1.18 5.64 -3.10
N LYS A 10 0.83 6.86 -2.68
CA LYS A 10 1.05 8.03 -3.53
C LYS A 10 2.54 8.37 -3.53
N TYR A 11 3.10 8.65 -4.70
CA TYR A 11 4.54 8.91 -4.87
C TYR A 11 5.11 10.05 -4.00
N ASP A 12 4.32 11.09 -3.72
CA ASP A 12 4.72 12.17 -2.79
C ASP A 12 5.02 11.65 -1.37
N ASN A 13 4.52 10.46 -1.04
CA ASN A 13 4.66 9.80 0.25
C ASN A 13 5.64 8.59 0.19
N VAL A 14 6.44 8.44 -0.88
CA VAL A 14 7.40 7.32 -1.03
C VAL A 14 8.36 7.20 0.16
N ALA A 15 8.89 8.32 0.66
CA ALA A 15 9.79 8.33 1.81
C ALA A 15 9.15 7.74 3.08
N ARG A 16 7.82 7.88 3.23
CA ARG A 16 7.06 7.31 4.35
C ARG A 16 6.75 5.84 4.12
N ALA A 17 6.41 5.48 2.88
CA ALA A 17 6.21 4.08 2.49
C ALA A 17 7.49 3.26 2.71
N VAL A 18 8.67 3.83 2.45
CA VAL A 18 9.97 3.21 2.72
C VAL A 18 10.18 2.94 4.21
N VAL A 19 9.71 3.80 5.12
CA VAL A 19 9.79 3.54 6.58
C VAL A 19 8.93 2.35 6.98
N VAL A 20 7.71 2.27 6.45
CA VAL A 20 6.81 1.14 6.69
C VAL A 20 7.38 -0.15 6.09
N ARG A 21 7.99 -0.07 4.90
CA ARG A 21 8.68 -1.17 4.23
C ARG A 21 9.89 -1.68 5.00
N ASN A 22 10.72 -0.78 5.52
CA ASN A 22 11.92 -1.14 6.27
C ASN A 22 11.62 -1.75 7.64
N SER A 23 10.36 -1.95 8.00
CA SER A 23 9.98 -2.67 9.21
C SER A 23 10.31 -4.17 9.10
N ASP A 24 10.69 -4.76 10.23
CA ASP A 24 11.07 -6.18 10.31
C ASP A 24 9.96 -7.14 9.85
N THR A 25 8.69 -6.74 10.00
CA THR A 25 7.55 -7.57 9.58
C THR A 25 7.49 -7.72 8.07
N ILE A 26 7.82 -6.68 7.32
CA ILE A 26 7.77 -6.68 5.86
C ILE A 26 9.05 -7.22 5.25
N ARG A 27 10.21 -6.94 5.87
CA ARG A 27 11.47 -7.61 5.49
C ARG A 27 11.42 -9.13 5.62
N ARG A 28 10.55 -9.66 6.49
CA ARG A 28 10.31 -11.12 6.65
C ARG A 28 9.23 -11.66 5.72
N ALA A 29 8.44 -10.79 5.10
CA ALA A 29 7.50 -11.12 4.04
C ALA A 29 8.25 -11.15 2.69
N ASP A 30 7.79 -11.97 1.75
CA ASP A 30 8.37 -11.97 0.40
C ASP A 30 7.84 -10.73 -0.32
N GLU A 31 8.66 -9.70 -0.48
CA GLU A 31 8.21 -8.43 -1.04
C GLU A 31 7.88 -8.60 -2.53
N SER A 32 6.63 -8.38 -2.91
CA SER A 32 6.17 -8.47 -4.29
C SER A 32 5.57 -7.14 -4.73
N GLY A 33 6.29 -6.38 -5.55
CA GLY A 33 5.75 -5.19 -6.22
C GLY A 33 5.81 -3.90 -5.40
N PHE A 34 7.02 -3.49 -4.98
CA PHE A 34 7.28 -2.09 -4.66
C PHE A 34 7.54 -1.33 -5.96
N VAL A 35 6.54 -0.58 -6.40
CA VAL A 35 6.65 0.26 -7.59
C VAL A 35 7.34 1.57 -7.21
N ASP A 36 8.56 1.78 -7.69
CA ASP A 36 9.24 3.06 -7.54
C ASP A 36 8.62 4.11 -8.48
N LYS A 37 8.62 5.38 -8.03
CA LYS A 37 8.26 6.55 -8.83
C LYS A 37 9.04 6.57 -10.15
N ALA A 38 10.31 6.19 -10.11
CA ALA A 38 11.15 6.17 -11.30
C ALA A 38 10.64 5.20 -12.37
N ASP A 39 10.25 3.98 -11.99
CA ASP A 39 9.75 2.97 -12.92
C ASP A 39 8.40 3.37 -13.52
N PHE A 40 7.51 3.93 -12.71
CA PHE A 40 6.23 4.41 -13.19
C PHE A 40 6.35 5.64 -14.09
N GLU A 41 7.17 6.63 -13.70
CA GLU A 41 7.45 7.79 -14.57
C GLU A 41 8.14 7.35 -15.85
N GLN A 42 8.99 6.32 -15.82
CA GLN A 42 9.59 5.77 -17.03
C GLN A 42 8.52 5.13 -17.92
N VAL A 43 7.59 4.35 -17.37
CA VAL A 43 6.46 3.78 -18.12
C VAL A 43 5.58 4.90 -18.69
N GLU A 44 5.25 5.93 -17.90
CA GLU A 44 4.43 7.06 -18.35
C GLU A 44 5.15 7.91 -19.42
N ARG A 45 6.45 8.19 -19.26
CA ARG A 45 7.29 8.92 -20.22
C ARG A 45 7.54 8.13 -21.51
N GLN A 46 7.51 6.81 -21.46
CA GLN A 46 7.56 5.96 -22.65
C GLN A 46 6.27 6.03 -23.49
N GLY A 47 5.31 6.88 -23.11
CA GLY A 47 4.04 7.02 -23.82
C GLY A 47 3.12 5.82 -23.61
N ALA A 48 3.33 5.05 -22.52
CA ALA A 48 2.49 3.92 -22.21
C ALA A 48 1.03 4.36 -22.07
N THR A 49 0.17 3.78 -22.90
CA THR A 49 -1.27 3.97 -22.79
C THR A 49 -1.72 3.54 -21.39
N ALA A 50 -2.82 4.09 -20.88
CA ALA A 50 -3.38 3.67 -19.57
C ALA A 50 -3.53 2.14 -19.46
N ILE A 51 -3.80 1.45 -20.56
CA ILE A 51 -3.88 -0.01 -20.63
C ILE A 51 -2.54 -0.68 -20.28
N ALA A 52 -1.41 -0.14 -20.74
CA ALA A 52 -0.09 -0.70 -20.46
C ALA A 52 0.30 -0.55 -18.98
N ILE A 53 -0.04 0.58 -18.36
CA ILE A 53 0.15 0.79 -16.92
C ILE A 53 -0.74 -0.16 -16.12
N ALA A 54 -2.02 -0.32 -16.50
CA ALA A 54 -2.93 -1.27 -15.86
C ALA A 54 -2.38 -2.71 -15.96
N ASN A 55 -1.95 -3.14 -17.15
CA ASN A 55 -1.35 -4.45 -17.36
C ASN A 55 -0.04 -4.64 -16.56
N TRP A 56 0.73 -3.57 -16.39
CA TRP A 56 1.96 -3.61 -15.63
C TRP A 56 1.69 -3.74 -14.13
N ILE A 57 0.77 -2.94 -13.58
CA ILE A 57 0.24 -3.10 -12.20
C ILE A 57 -0.30 -4.53 -12.04
N ASP A 58 -1.00 -5.03 -13.05
CA ASP A 58 -1.61 -6.35 -13.00
C ASP A 58 -0.62 -7.49 -12.82
N ARG A 59 0.57 -7.37 -13.42
CA ARG A 59 1.66 -8.32 -13.24
C ARG A 59 2.22 -8.25 -11.82
N GLN A 60 2.33 -7.06 -11.24
CA GLN A 60 2.80 -6.89 -9.85
C GLN A 60 1.85 -7.50 -8.83
N PHE A 61 0.55 -7.62 -9.14
CA PHE A 61 -0.44 -8.29 -8.30
C PHE A 61 -0.40 -9.82 -8.40
N THR A 62 0.37 -10.40 -9.33
CA THR A 62 0.47 -11.86 -9.49
C THR A 62 1.17 -12.47 -8.27
N ASP A 63 0.60 -13.55 -7.73
CA ASP A 63 0.99 -14.21 -6.46
C ASP A 63 0.89 -13.34 -5.20
N THR A 64 0.33 -12.14 -5.26
CA THR A 64 0.19 -11.29 -4.07
C THR A 64 -0.97 -11.76 -3.21
N THR A 65 -0.78 -11.71 -1.89
CA THR A 65 -1.77 -12.14 -0.90
C THR A 65 -2.33 -10.99 -0.08
N PHE A 66 -1.56 -9.91 0.06
CA PHE A 66 -1.91 -8.72 0.81
C PHE A 66 -1.62 -7.46 0.01
N THR A 67 -2.39 -6.42 0.27
CA THR A 67 -2.16 -5.08 -0.24
C THR A 67 -2.10 -4.11 0.93
N VAL A 68 -0.96 -3.44 1.08
CA VAL A 68 -0.73 -2.39 2.07
C VAL A 68 -0.85 -1.04 1.39
N LEU A 69 -1.81 -0.23 1.82
CA LEU A 69 -1.97 1.15 1.41
C LEU A 69 -1.29 2.06 2.43
N SER A 70 -0.16 2.67 2.06
CA SER A 70 0.47 3.70 2.91
C SER A 70 -0.27 5.01 2.69
N ALA A 71 -1.09 5.39 3.68
CA ALA A 71 -1.99 6.51 3.60
C ALA A 71 -1.48 7.75 4.37
N GLY A 72 -1.65 8.91 3.78
CA GLY A 72 -0.97 10.14 4.12
C GLY A 72 -1.36 11.35 3.26
N ALA A 73 -2.49 11.40 2.60
CA ALA A 73 -3.13 12.61 2.04
C ALA A 73 -4.51 12.14 1.54
N PRO A 74 -5.39 12.95 0.93
CA PRO A 74 -6.51 12.37 0.20
C PRO A 74 -5.96 11.59 -1.02
N GLU A 75 -5.56 10.34 -0.80
CA GLU A 75 -4.92 9.45 -1.78
C GLU A 75 -5.94 8.82 -2.72
N HIS A 76 -7.22 9.01 -2.44
CA HIS A 76 -8.34 8.76 -3.36
C HIS A 76 -8.24 9.50 -4.70
N HIS A 77 -7.37 10.50 -4.87
CA HIS A 77 -7.25 11.23 -6.15
C HIS A 77 -6.39 10.53 -7.20
N SER A 78 -5.50 9.59 -6.82
CA SER A 78 -4.72 8.88 -7.84
C SER A 78 -5.57 7.79 -8.48
N ARG A 79 -5.81 7.91 -9.79
CA ARG A 79 -6.56 6.92 -10.58
C ARG A 79 -6.02 5.50 -10.42
N TRP A 80 -4.70 5.36 -10.19
CA TRP A 80 -4.01 4.09 -10.05
C TRP A 80 -4.18 3.47 -8.67
N VAL A 81 -4.14 4.27 -7.59
CA VAL A 81 -4.41 3.77 -6.24
C VAL A 81 -5.83 3.21 -6.14
N ARG A 82 -6.81 3.88 -6.76
CA ARG A 82 -8.18 3.36 -6.86
C ARG A 82 -8.25 2.04 -7.63
N TYR A 83 -7.48 1.92 -8.72
CA TYR A 83 -7.40 0.70 -9.52
C TYR A 83 -6.79 -0.46 -8.72
N GLU A 84 -5.70 -0.21 -7.98
CA GLU A 84 -5.02 -1.18 -7.14
C GLU A 84 -5.92 -1.68 -6.00
N ILE A 85 -6.65 -0.79 -5.33
CA ILE A 85 -7.63 -1.16 -4.30
C ILE A 85 -8.74 -2.02 -4.92
N ALA A 86 -9.34 -1.58 -6.02
CA ALA A 86 -10.42 -2.34 -6.68
C ALA A 86 -9.94 -3.73 -7.14
N LYS A 87 -8.71 -3.82 -7.65
CA LYS A 87 -8.11 -5.09 -8.05
C LYS A 87 -7.82 -6.00 -6.86
N SER A 88 -7.29 -5.45 -5.78
CA SER A 88 -7.03 -6.18 -4.53
C SER A 88 -8.30 -6.81 -3.96
N ILE A 89 -9.41 -6.04 -3.93
CA ILE A 89 -10.73 -6.54 -3.53
C ILE A 89 -11.19 -7.66 -4.47
N LYS A 90 -11.04 -7.48 -5.79
CA LYS A 90 -11.44 -8.48 -6.80
C LYS A 90 -10.65 -9.79 -6.69
N GLN A 91 -9.38 -9.73 -6.29
CA GLN A 91 -8.54 -10.91 -6.05
C GLN A 91 -8.74 -11.54 -4.66
N GLY A 92 -9.50 -10.89 -3.77
CA GLY A 92 -9.66 -11.35 -2.38
C GLY A 92 -8.37 -11.23 -1.58
N ASN A 93 -7.58 -10.19 -1.82
CA ASN A 93 -6.37 -9.91 -1.06
C ASN A 93 -6.69 -9.19 0.25
N GLY A 94 -5.90 -9.47 1.29
CA GLY A 94 -6.02 -8.77 2.55
C GLY A 94 -5.60 -7.31 2.39
N LEU A 95 -6.53 -6.38 2.59
CA LEU A 95 -6.28 -4.95 2.49
C LEU A 95 -6.00 -4.33 3.86
N LEU A 96 -4.89 -3.60 3.94
CA LEU A 96 -4.45 -2.91 5.15
C LEU A 96 -4.07 -1.47 4.82
N GLY A 97 -4.70 -0.49 5.47
CA GLY A 97 -4.30 0.91 5.39
C GLY A 97 -3.36 1.25 6.53
N ILE A 98 -2.30 2.01 6.27
CA ILE A 98 -1.40 2.46 7.31
C ILE A 98 -1.32 3.97 7.25
N ASP A 99 -1.81 4.63 8.30
CA ASP A 99 -1.70 6.07 8.43
C ASP A 99 -0.26 6.43 8.81
N THR A 100 0.44 7.05 7.86
CA THR A 100 1.83 7.51 7.96
C THR A 100 1.96 9.02 8.21
N ARG A 101 0.88 9.71 8.56
CA ARG A 101 0.85 11.19 8.60
C ARG A 101 1.79 11.83 9.61
N LYS A 102 2.02 11.14 10.72
CA LYS A 102 2.95 11.59 11.77
C LYS A 102 4.40 11.18 11.50
N ILE A 103 4.69 10.51 10.39
CA ILE A 103 6.07 10.20 9.98
C ILE A 103 6.67 11.49 9.41
N ASP A 104 7.22 12.32 10.29
CA ASP A 104 7.72 13.64 9.94
C ASP A 104 9.14 13.57 9.34
N ILE A 105 9.23 13.10 8.10
CA ILE A 105 10.49 13.05 7.34
C ILE A 105 10.57 14.22 6.34
N LEU A 106 9.44 14.86 6.05
CA LEU A 106 9.31 15.87 4.99
C LEU A 106 8.69 17.20 5.48
N GLY A 107 8.44 17.39 6.79
CA GLY A 107 7.84 18.61 7.33
C GLY A 107 6.38 18.87 6.93
N ARG A 108 5.76 17.95 6.16
CA ARG A 108 4.39 18.09 5.64
C ARG A 108 3.38 17.40 6.57
N ARG A 109 2.44 18.19 7.10
CA ARG A 109 1.23 17.68 7.78
C ARG A 109 0.19 17.27 6.76
N ILE A 110 -0.41 16.10 6.98
CA ILE A 110 -1.31 15.46 6.04
C ILE A 110 -2.56 14.91 6.76
N THR A 111 -3.64 14.70 6.01
CA THR A 111 -5.00 14.37 6.49
C THR A 111 -5.29 12.87 6.56
N PHE A 112 -6.17 12.48 7.48
CA PHE A 112 -6.38 11.10 7.94
C PHE A 112 -6.96 10.16 6.90
N CYS A 113 -6.39 8.95 6.87
CA CYS A 113 -6.80 7.74 6.15
C CYS A 113 -8.25 7.26 6.41
N GLY A 114 -9.01 7.91 7.29
CA GLY A 114 -10.34 7.44 7.72
C GLY A 114 -11.37 7.29 6.60
N SER A 115 -11.11 7.88 5.42
CA SER A 115 -11.98 7.84 4.24
C SER A 115 -11.34 7.17 3.01
N ASP A 116 -10.09 6.69 3.11
CA ASP A 116 -9.32 6.17 1.96
C ASP A 116 -9.61 4.70 1.64
N LEU A 117 -9.99 3.91 2.65
CA LEU A 117 -10.35 2.51 2.49
C LEU A 117 -11.88 2.31 2.51
N PRO A 118 -12.40 1.31 1.79
CA PRO A 118 -13.79 0.90 1.95
C PRO A 118 -14.10 0.58 3.42
N ALA A 119 -15.35 0.83 3.84
CA ALA A 119 -15.80 0.54 5.19
C ALA A 119 -15.53 -0.95 5.55
N GLY A 120 -14.86 -1.18 6.67
CA GLY A 120 -14.53 -2.52 7.18
C GLY A 120 -13.05 -2.88 7.16
N TYR A 121 -12.21 -2.16 6.43
CA TYR A 121 -10.75 -2.42 6.43
C TYR A 121 -10.01 -1.65 7.54
N PRO A 122 -8.99 -2.27 8.16
CA PRO A 122 -8.22 -1.62 9.22
C PRO A 122 -7.35 -0.49 8.66
N CYS A 123 -7.40 0.69 9.28
CA CYS A 123 -6.40 1.76 9.07
C CYS A 123 -5.72 2.21 10.37
N PRO A 124 -4.83 1.39 10.95
CA PRO A 124 -4.00 1.78 12.09
C PRO A 124 -3.05 2.93 11.77
N ARG A 125 -2.66 3.66 12.82
CA ARG A 125 -1.75 4.81 12.75
C ARG A 125 -0.34 4.37 13.11
N TRP A 126 0.58 4.44 12.16
CA TRP A 126 1.96 3.97 12.32
C TRP A 126 2.63 4.44 13.63
N ASN A 127 2.59 5.75 13.89
CA ASN A 127 3.24 6.33 15.06
C ASN A 127 2.47 6.15 16.38
N ARG A 128 1.14 6.17 16.34
CA ARG A 128 0.33 6.07 17.58
C ARG A 128 0.19 4.62 18.02
N ASP A 129 0.03 3.72 17.06
CA ASP A 129 -0.31 2.33 17.31
C ASP A 129 0.95 1.43 17.29
N ASN A 130 2.14 2.01 17.49
CA ASN A 130 3.44 1.32 17.52
C ASN A 130 3.66 0.35 16.35
N GLY A 131 3.68 0.89 15.13
CA GLY A 131 3.69 0.09 13.89
C GLY A 131 4.82 -0.92 13.80
N TYR A 132 6.02 -0.61 14.31
CA TYR A 132 7.14 -1.55 14.31
C TYR A 132 6.84 -2.86 15.05
N ALA A 133 6.09 -2.80 16.16
CA ALA A 133 5.75 -3.98 16.96
C ALA A 133 4.44 -4.64 16.52
N ASN A 134 3.46 -3.85 16.06
CA ASN A 134 2.08 -4.33 15.87
C ASN A 134 1.72 -4.69 14.43
N MET A 135 2.62 -4.45 13.47
CA MET A 135 2.34 -4.68 12.06
C MET A 135 1.95 -6.12 11.74
N GLY A 136 2.58 -7.11 12.37
CA GLY A 136 2.23 -8.53 12.18
C GLY A 136 0.76 -8.81 12.50
N GLY A 137 0.27 -8.28 13.63
CA GLY A 137 -1.14 -8.41 14.02
C GLY A 137 -2.10 -7.67 13.08
N TRP A 138 -1.67 -6.56 12.47
CA TRP A 138 -2.48 -5.87 11.46
C TRP A 138 -2.63 -6.68 10.18
N PHE A 139 -1.56 -7.35 9.75
CA PHE A 139 -1.62 -8.29 8.63
C PHE A 139 -2.56 -9.47 8.93
N GLU A 140 -2.49 -10.05 10.13
CA GLU A 140 -3.39 -11.14 10.53
C GLU A 140 -4.85 -10.69 10.57
N LYS A 141 -5.13 -9.49 11.09
CA LYS A 141 -6.48 -8.93 11.08
C LYS A 141 -6.99 -8.69 9.66
N ALA A 142 -6.14 -8.18 8.77
CA ALA A 142 -6.48 -8.00 7.36
C ALA A 142 -6.69 -9.35 6.65
N ALA A 143 -5.94 -10.39 7.03
CA ALA A 143 -6.09 -11.75 6.52
C ALA A 143 -7.44 -12.34 6.92
N TRP A 144 -7.76 -12.23 8.20
CA TRP A 144 -9.02 -12.71 8.77
C TRP A 144 -10.23 -12.05 8.11
N LEU A 145 -10.18 -10.73 7.86
CA LEU A 145 -11.23 -10.01 7.13
C LEU A 145 -11.36 -10.44 5.66
N ALA A 146 -10.26 -10.86 5.03
CA ALA A 146 -10.26 -11.40 3.67
C ALA A 146 -10.57 -12.91 3.61
N GLY A 147 -10.77 -13.57 4.76
CA GLY A 147 -11.02 -15.01 4.84
C GLY A 147 -9.81 -15.89 4.48
N LYS A 148 -8.59 -15.41 4.73
CA LYS A 148 -7.31 -16.11 4.47
C LYS A 148 -6.56 -16.47 5.74
#